data_AF-A0A699QKN9-F1
#
_entry.id   AF-A0A699QKN9-F1
#
_cell.length_a   1.000
_cell.length_b   1.000
_cell.length_c   1.000
_cell.angle_alpha   90.00
_cell.angle_beta   90.00
_cell.angle_gamma   90.00
#
_symmetry.space_group_name_H-M   'P 1'
#
loop_
_entity.id
_entity.type
_entity.pdbx_description
1 polymer ?
#
loop_
_entity_poly.entity_id
_entity_poly.type
_entity_poly.pdbx_seq_one_letter_code
_entity_poly.pdbx_strand_id
1 'polypeptide(L)' 'TDSQSERTIQTLKDMLRTCEIDFGKGLVNHLPLAEFSYNNNYHASIKATPFEALYGRKCRSPVYWTEVGGAQILSP' A
#
# COMPACT_ATOMS: atom_id res chain seq x y z
N THR A 1 0.35 15.41 -16.38
CA THR A 1 -0.73 14.66 -15.71
C THR A 1 -0.84 13.24 -16.24
N ASP A 2 -0.68 13.02 -17.55
CA ASP A 2 -0.89 11.69 -18.15
C ASP A 2 0.23 10.68 -17.86
N SER A 3 1.49 11.13 -17.83
CA SER A 3 2.65 10.24 -17.62
C SER A 3 2.73 9.64 -16.21
N GLN A 4 2.23 10.35 -15.20
CA GLN A 4 2.17 9.83 -13.83
C GLN A 4 1.04 8.79 -13.70
N SER A 5 -0.13 9.09 -14.27
CA SER A 5 -1.27 8.17 -14.31
C SER A 5 -0.90 6.87 -15.02
N GLU A 6 -0.23 6.96 -16.17
CA GLU A 6 0.19 5.81 -16.96
C GLU A 6 1.16 4.90 -16.19
N ARG A 7 2.17 5.46 -15.51
CA ARG A 7 3.10 4.69 -14.66
C ARG A 7 2.36 4.00 -13.51
N THR A 8 1.44 4.73 -12.88
CA THR A 8 0.62 4.19 -11.80
C THR A 8 -0.26 3.03 -12.25
N ILE A 9 -0.93 3.17 -13.40
CA ILE A 9 -1.74 2.12 -14.01
C ILE A 9 -0.88 0.90 -14.35
N GLN A 10 0.33 1.11 -14.86
CA GLN A 10 1.24 0.01 -15.16
C GLN A 10 1.65 -0.76 -13.91
N THR A 11 2.05 -0.06 -12.83
CA THR A 11 2.38 -0.70 -11.55
C THR A 11 1.20 -1.51 -11.00
N LEU A 12 -0.02 -0.98 -11.07
CA LEU A 12 -1.22 -1.70 -10.66
C LEU A 12 -1.43 -2.98 -11.47
N LYS A 13 -1.28 -2.91 -12.80
CA LYS A 13 -1.38 -4.08 -13.67
C LYS A 13 -0.33 -5.13 -13.34
N ASP A 14 0.91 -4.72 -13.09
CA ASP A 14 2.01 -5.63 -12.78
C ASP A 14 1.78 -6.32 -11.43
N MET A 15 1.33 -5.58 -10.40
CA MET A 15 0.94 -6.14 -9.11
C MET A 15 -0.18 -7.17 -9.25
N LEU A 16 -1.24 -6.84 -10.00
CA LEU A 16 -2.35 -7.75 -10.23
C LEU A 16 -1.92 -9.01 -10.99
N ARG A 17 -1.02 -8.87 -11.97
CA ARG A 17 -0.49 -10.01 -12.73
C ARG A 17 0.35 -10.93 -11.85
N THR A 18 1.17 -10.37 -10.95
CA THR A 18 1.90 -11.16 -9.97
C THR A 18 0.92 -11.88 -9.02
N CYS A 19 -0.12 -11.21 -8.53
CA CYS A 19 -1.15 -11.85 -7.72
C CYS A 19 -1.88 -12.98 -8.46
N GLU A 20 -2.17 -12.81 -9.75
CA GLU A 20 -2.80 -13.85 -10.55
C GLU A 20 -1.90 -15.09 -10.70
N ILE A 21 -0.59 -14.89 -10.84
CA ILE A 21 0.40 -15.99 -10.89
C ILE A 21 0.47 -16.72 -9.55
N ASP A 22 0.53 -15.99 -8.43
CA ASP A 22 0.73 -16.57 -7.10
C ASP A 22 -0.54 -17.25 -6.56
N PHE A 23 -1.72 -16.68 -6.83
CA PHE A 23 -2.98 -17.12 -6.22
C PHE A 23 -3.92 -17.83 -7.20
N GLY A 24 -3.73 -17.71 -8.51
CA GLY A 24 -4.56 -18.34 -9.54
C GLY A 24 -6.05 -18.11 -9.32
N LYS A 25 -6.82 -19.20 -9.16
CA LYS A 25 -8.28 -19.17 -8.89
C LYS A 25 -8.66 -18.46 -7.58
N GLY A 26 -7.71 -18.29 -6.66
CA GLY A 26 -7.90 -17.57 -5.40
C GLY A 26 -7.76 -16.05 -5.51
N LEU A 27 -7.38 -15.50 -6.67
CA LEU A 27 -7.08 -14.07 -6.86
C LEU A 27 -8.15 -13.14 -6.27
N VAL A 28 -9.43 -13.45 -6.46
CA VAL A 28 -10.55 -12.62 -5.96
C VAL A 28 -10.50 -12.48 -4.43
N ASN A 29 -10.10 -13.54 -3.71
CA ASN A 29 -9.97 -13.51 -2.25
C ASN A 29 -8.74 -12.72 -1.79
N HIS A 30 -7.75 -12.53 -2.65
CA HIS A 30 -6.50 -11.80 -2.35
C HIS A 30 -6.47 -10.38 -2.94
N LEU A 31 -7.46 -10.01 -3.76
CA LEU A 31 -7.60 -8.67 -4.31
C LEU A 31 -7.64 -7.59 -3.20
N PRO A 32 -8.32 -7.78 -2.05
CA PRO A 32 -8.26 -6.84 -0.94
C PRO A 32 -6.84 -6.63 -0.40
N LEU A 33 -5.97 -7.65 -0.44
CA LEU A 33 -4.57 -7.54 0.00
C LEU A 33 -3.71 -6.78 -1.00
N ALA A 34 -3.95 -6.97 -2.30
CA ALA A 34 -3.28 -6.23 -3.36
C ALA A 34 -3.64 -4.73 -3.29
N GLU A 35 -4.92 -4.42 -3.14
CA GLU A 35 -5.43 -3.06 -2.95
C GLU A 35 -4.87 -2.44 -1.66
N PHE A 36 -4.91 -3.19 -0.55
CA PHE A 36 -4.32 -2.76 0.71
C PHE A 36 -2.84 -2.42 0.56
N SER A 37 -2.06 -3.27 -0.12
CA SER A 37 -0.62 -3.06 -0.32
C SER A 37 -0.36 -1.81 -1.17
N TYR A 38 -1.11 -1.62 -2.24
CA TYR A 38 -0.98 -0.44 -3.09
C TYR A 38 -1.31 0.86 -2.34
N ASN A 39 -2.41 0.88 -1.58
CA ASN A 39 -2.84 2.08 -0.86
C ASN A 39 -1.92 2.47 0.30
N ASN A 40 -1.18 1.51 0.86
CA ASN A 40 -0.35 1.69 2.05
C ASN A 40 1.15 1.71 1.79
N ASN A 41 1.59 1.44 0.56
CA ASN A 41 2.99 1.53 0.20
C ASN A 41 3.37 2.96 -0.21
N TYR A 42 4.63 3.31 0.03
CA TYR A 42 5.15 4.64 -0.29
C TYR A 42 5.23 4.84 -1.80
N HIS A 43 4.59 5.90 -2.29
CA HIS A 43 4.63 6.28 -3.70
C HIS A 43 5.53 7.49 -3.89
N ALA A 44 6.68 7.28 -4.52
CA ALA A 44 7.68 8.32 -4.74
C ALA A 44 7.13 9.55 -5.51
N SER A 45 6.12 9.35 -6.36
CA SER A 45 5.48 10.42 -7.14
C SER A 45 4.66 11.39 -6.29
N ILE A 46 4.03 10.91 -5.22
CA ILE A 46 3.26 11.74 -4.26
C ILE A 46 4.02 11.97 -2.94
N LYS A 47 5.20 11.36 -2.80
CA LYS A 47 6.06 11.40 -1.60
C LYS A 47 5.34 11.01 -0.30
N ALA A 48 4.33 10.17 -0.42
CA ALA A 48 3.49 9.70 0.67
C ALA A 48 2.85 8.36 0.25
N THR A 49 2.16 7.69 1.18
CA THR A 49 1.23 6.63 0.79
C THR A 49 -0.08 7.27 0.26
N PRO A 50 -0.75 6.66 -0.74
CA PRO A 50 -2.07 7.12 -1.17
C PRO A 50 -3.06 7.28 -0.01
N PHE A 51 -3.04 6.35 0.95
CA PHE A 51 -3.87 6.41 2.14
C PHE A 51 -3.58 7.64 3.03
N GLU A 52 -2.31 7.94 3.31
CA GLU A 52 -1.94 9.14 4.07
C GLU A 52 -2.31 10.42 3.32
N ALA A 53 -2.13 10.45 1.99
CA ALA A 53 -2.49 11.60 1.18
C ALA A 53 -4.00 11.87 1.18
N LEU A 54 -4.82 10.81 1.20
CA LEU A 54 -6.28 10.92 1.20
C LEU A 54 -6.88 11.24 2.58
N TYR A 55 -6.35 10.61 3.64
CA TYR A 55 -6.96 10.67 4.97
C TYR A 55 -6.15 11.48 5.98
N GLY A 56 -4.96 11.97 5.61
CA GLY A 56 -4.09 12.75 6.50
C GLY A 56 -3.53 11.95 7.68
N ARG A 57 -3.60 10.62 7.65
CA ARG A 57 -3.14 9.73 8.73
C ARG A 57 -2.54 8.45 8.18
N LYS A 58 -1.64 7.84 8.96
CA LYS A 58 -1.10 6.50 8.63
C LYS A 58 -2.20 5.45 8.77
N CYS A 59 -2.18 4.47 7.87
CA CYS A 59 -3.02 3.28 8.01
C CYS A 59 -2.65 2.50 9.26
N ARG A 60 -3.66 2.01 9.96
CA ARG A 60 -3.49 1.09 11.10
C ARG A 60 -3.87 -0.29 10.62
N SER A 61 -2.86 -1.11 10.33
CA SER A 61 -3.06 -2.51 9.96
C SER A 61 -2.53 -3.43 11.04
N PRO A 62 -3.26 -4.50 11.40
CA PRO A 62 -2.75 -5.55 12.29
C PRO A 62 -1.48 -6.22 11.78
N VAL A 63 -1.21 -6.15 10.47
CA VAL A 63 -0.10 -6.82 9.79
C VAL A 63 1.20 -5.99 9.81
N TYR A 64 1.14 -4.71 10.17
CA TYR A 64 2.31 -3.83 10.21
C TYR A 64 2.22 -2.87 11.41
N TRP A 65 2.37 -3.44 12.61
CA TRP A 65 2.66 -2.71 13.83
C TRP A 65 3.83 -3.34 14.60
N THR A 66 4.94 -3.60 13.91
CA THR A 66 6.23 -3.51 14.60
C THR A 66 6.66 -2.05 14.49
N GLU A 67 6.49 -1.32 15.59
CA GLU A 67 6.88 0.07 15.75
C GLU A 67 8.33 0.31 15.28
N VAL A 68 8.49 0.92 14.11
CA VAL A 68 9.63 1.81 13.87
C VAL A 68 9.09 3.22 14.04
N GLY A 69 9.04 3.68 15.29
CA GLY A 69 8.79 5.10 15.61
C GLY A 69 7.81 5.42 16.73
N GLY A 70 7.63 4.54 17.73
CA GLY A 70 6.79 4.80 18.91
C GLY A 70 7.50 4.80 20.27
N ALA A 71 8.83 4.59 20.34
CA ALA A 71 9.55 4.70 21.60
C ALA A 71 9.93 6.17 21.88
N GLN A 72 8.97 6.99 22.32
CA GLN A 72 9.29 8.14 23.16
C GLN A 72 8.31 8.24 24.35
N ILE A 73 8.89 7.90 25.51
CA ILE A 73 8.65 8.45 26.85
C ILE A 73 7.40 7.93 27.58
N LEU A 74 7.63 6.95 28.46
CA LEU A 74 7.05 6.95 29.80
C LEU A 74 8.18 7.32 30.77
N SER A 75 8.21 8.59 31.16
CA SER A 75 8.97 9.09 32.32
C SER A 75 8.44 8.46 33.61
N PRO A 76 9.34 8.19 34.57
CA PRO A 76 9.35 8.98 35.81
C PRO A 76 10.38 10.11 35.78
#